data_AF-A0A662GQL2-F1
#
_entry.id   AF-A0A662GQL2-F1
#
_cell.length_a   1.000
_cell.length_b   1.000
_cell.length_c   1.000
_cell.angle_alpha   90.00
_cell.angle_beta   90.00
_cell.angle_gamma   90.00
#
_symmetry.space_group_name_H-M   'P 1'
#
loop_
_entity.id
_entity.type
_entity.pdbx_description
1 polymer ?
#
loop_
_entity_poly.entity_id
_entity_poly.type
_entity_poly.pdbx_seq_one_letter_code
_entity_poly.pdbx_strand_id
1 'polypeptide(L)' 'MEEWIFRRDILRRYHGKLYRGAREIKGSLMFVDGVEDAAYDEVVQIYGSDGKERTGRVLETKIGEATVQILGERAGLETD' A
#
# COMPACT_ATOMS: atom_id res chain seq x y z
N MET A 1 -5.14 14.13 -17.37
CA MET A 1 -6.61 14.24 -17.17
C MET A 1 -7.13 13.07 -16.33
N GLU A 2 -6.67 11.85 -16.60
CA GLU A 2 -7.02 10.64 -15.82
C GLU A 2 -6.57 10.68 -14.35
N GLU A 3 -5.35 11.17 -14.06
CA GLU A 3 -4.82 11.25 -12.69
C GLU A 3 -5.69 12.13 -11.75
N TRP A 4 -6.30 13.18 -12.28
CA TRP A 4 -7.16 14.10 -11.52
C TRP A 4 -8.51 13.47 -11.15
N ILE A 5 -9.06 12.65 -12.04
CA ILE A 5 -10.28 11.87 -11.79
C ILE A 5 -9.98 10.78 -10.77
N PHE A 6 -8.88 10.07 -10.94
CA PHE A 6 -8.43 9.00 -10.05
C PHE A 6 -8.23 9.49 -8.62
N ARG A 7 -7.50 10.59 -8.44
CA ARG A 7 -7.29 11.20 -7.11
C ARG A 7 -8.61 11.63 -6.46
N ARG A 8 -9.57 12.12 -7.26
CA ARG A 8 -10.87 12.54 -6.75
C ARG A 8 -11.74 11.37 -6.30
N ASP A 9 -11.62 10.21 -6.94
CA ASP A 9 -12.36 9.00 -6.55
C ASP A 9 -11.79 8.37 -5.28
N ILE A 10 -10.45 8.25 -5.19
CA ILE A 10 -9.78 7.70 -3.99
C ILE A 10 -10.11 8.54 -2.75
N LEU A 11 -10.01 9.87 -2.85
CA LEU A 11 -10.31 10.77 -1.73
C LEU A 11 -11.81 10.80 -1.35
N ARG A 12 -12.70 10.29 -2.21
CA ARG A 12 -14.13 10.13 -1.88
C ARG A 12 -14.43 8.80 -1.21
N ARG A 13 -13.71 7.74 -1.58
CA ARG A 13 -13.93 6.38 -1.07
C ARG A 13 -13.20 6.11 0.23
N TYR A 14 -12.06 6.75 0.46
CA TYR A 14 -11.21 6.49 1.62
C TYR A 14 -10.94 7.76 2.42
N HIS A 15 -10.99 7.61 3.73
CA HIS A 15 -10.57 8.60 4.70
C HIS A 15 -9.24 8.15 5.31
N GLY A 16 -8.34 9.10 5.58
CA GLY A 16 -7.03 8.82 6.18
C GLY A 16 -5.87 9.48 5.44
N LYS A 17 -4.66 9.01 5.73
CA LYS A 17 -3.43 9.50 5.11
C LYS A 17 -3.17 8.76 3.80
N LEU A 18 -2.82 9.52 2.77
CA LEU A 18 -2.48 8.98 1.45
C LEU A 18 -0.98 9.18 1.20
N TYR A 19 -0.28 8.08 1.07
CA TYR A 19 1.12 8.05 0.68
C TYR A 19 1.24 7.66 -0.78
N ARG A 20 2.23 8.21 -1.49
CA ARG A 20 2.42 8.00 -2.92
C ARG A 20 3.82 7.48 -3.21
N GLY A 21 3.86 6.43 -4.03
CA GLY A 21 5.10 5.82 -4.50
C GLY A 21 5.53 4.67 -3.60
N ALA A 22 6.07 3.63 -4.22
CA ALA A 22 6.83 2.61 -3.54
C ALA A 22 8.31 2.82 -3.89
N ARG A 23 9.19 2.76 -2.89
CA ARG A 23 10.64 2.75 -3.11
C ARG A 23 11.05 1.48 -3.85
N GLU A 24 10.50 0.34 -3.43
CA GLU A 24 10.85 -0.97 -3.96
C GLU A 24 9.69 -1.96 -3.76
N ILE A 25 9.57 -2.94 -4.67
CA ILE A 25 8.66 -4.09 -4.53
C ILE A 25 9.47 -5.38 -4.75
N LYS A 26 9.49 -6.28 -3.76
CA LYS A 26 10.14 -7.61 -3.83
C LYS A 26 9.11 -8.69 -3.52
N GLY A 27 8.69 -9.44 -4.54
CA GLY A 27 7.62 -10.43 -4.38
C GLY A 27 6.34 -9.78 -3.89
N SER A 28 5.86 -10.17 -2.70
CA SER A 28 4.70 -9.58 -2.04
C SER A 28 5.02 -8.41 -1.10
N LEU A 29 6.30 -8.08 -0.90
CA LEU A 29 6.71 -6.98 -0.02
C LEU A 29 6.85 -5.68 -0.80
N MET A 30 6.27 -4.62 -0.27
CA MET A 30 6.34 -3.25 -0.78
C MET A 30 6.96 -2.35 0.29
N PHE A 31 8.00 -1.60 -0.10
CA PHE A 31 8.69 -0.66 0.77
C PHE A 31 8.28 0.76 0.38
N VAL A 32 7.82 1.54 1.36
CA VAL A 32 7.25 2.89 1.15
C VAL A 32 8.01 3.88 2.02
N ASP A 33 8.50 4.97 1.42
CA ASP A 33 9.13 6.08 2.13
C ASP A 33 8.11 7.19 2.43
N GLY A 34 8.44 8.08 3.37
CA GLY A 34 7.59 9.20 3.77
C GLY A 34 6.38 8.80 4.59
N VAL A 35 6.36 7.57 5.15
CA VAL A 35 5.28 7.12 6.03
C VAL A 35 5.57 7.57 7.45
N GLU A 36 4.71 8.44 7.98
CA GLU A 36 4.88 9.03 9.31
C GLU A 36 3.96 8.39 10.36
N ASP A 37 2.88 7.78 9.92
CA ASP A 37 1.78 7.36 10.79
C ASP A 37 1.09 6.16 10.17
N ALA A 38 1.72 5.00 10.37
CA ALA A 38 1.20 3.69 10.06
C ALA A 38 1.59 2.76 11.21
N ALA A 39 0.64 1.95 11.68
CA ALA A 39 0.84 1.02 12.77
C ALA A 39 1.14 -0.40 12.25
N TYR A 40 1.84 -1.20 13.06
CA TYR A 40 1.97 -2.63 12.82
C TYR A 40 0.59 -3.30 12.72
N ASP A 41 0.45 -4.25 11.79
CA ASP A 41 -0.80 -4.99 11.51
C ASP A 41 -1.95 -4.13 10.95
N GLU A 42 -1.69 -2.85 10.62
CA GLU A 42 -2.67 -1.99 9.98
C GLU A 42 -3.00 -2.49 8.56
N VAL A 43 -4.29 -2.54 8.24
CA VAL A 43 -4.78 -2.89 6.91
C VAL A 43 -4.79 -1.64 6.04
N VAL A 44 -4.15 -1.73 4.88
CA VAL A 44 -4.03 -0.61 3.94
C VAL A 44 -4.64 -0.95 2.59
N GLN A 45 -5.02 0.09 1.85
CA GLN A 45 -5.48 -0.03 0.47
C GLN A 45 -4.41 0.48 -0.48
N ILE A 46 -4.11 -0.31 -1.50
CA ILE A 46 -3.03 -0.10 -2.46
C ILE A 46 -3.64 0.12 -3.84
N TYR A 47 -3.30 1.26 -4.41
CA TYR A 47 -3.75 1.70 -5.73
C TYR A 47 -2.61 1.58 -6.72
N GLY A 48 -2.67 0.57 -7.58
CA GLY A 48 -1.67 0.36 -8.62
C GLY A 48 -1.84 1.35 -9.78
N SER A 49 -0.75 1.67 -10.46
CA SER A 49 -0.78 2.41 -11.74
C SER A 49 -1.50 1.63 -12.84
N ASP A 50 -1.69 0.33 -12.67
CA ASP A 50 -2.53 -0.54 -13.50
C ASP A 50 -4.04 -0.36 -13.28
N GLY A 51 -4.43 0.56 -12.39
CA GLY A 51 -5.82 0.83 -12.04
C GLY A 51 -6.45 -0.22 -11.13
N LYS A 52 -5.67 -1.19 -10.64
CA LYS A 52 -6.18 -2.24 -9.75
C LYS A 52 -6.01 -1.85 -8.28
N GLU A 53 -7.06 -2.12 -7.51
CA GLU A 53 -7.06 -2.04 -6.06
C GLU A 53 -6.56 -3.37 -5.47
N ARG A 54 -5.74 -3.28 -4.43
CA ARG A 54 -5.24 -4.41 -3.65
C ARG A 54 -5.28 -4.06 -2.17
N THR A 55 -5.50 -5.05 -1.33
CA THR A 55 -5.35 -4.87 0.12
C THR A 55 -3.90 -5.17 0.52
N GLY A 56 -3.39 -4.51 1.53
CA GLY A 56 -2.12 -4.83 2.15
C GLY A 56 -2.20 -4.84 3.67
N ARG A 57 -1.12 -5.29 4.30
CA ARG A 57 -0.92 -5.19 5.75
C ARG A 57 0.46 -4.64 6.05
N VAL A 58 0.54 -3.69 6.98
CA VAL A 58 1.82 -3.17 7.48
C VAL A 58 2.51 -4.23 8.35
N LEU A 59 3.73 -4.59 7.98
CA LEU A 59 4.56 -5.55 8.72
C LEU A 59 5.60 -4.88 9.63
N GLU A 60 6.06 -3.70 9.25
CA GLU A 60 7.06 -2.93 10.00
C GLU A 60 6.88 -1.44 9.69
N THR A 61 7.16 -0.60 10.70
CA THR A 61 7.22 0.85 10.57
C THR A 61 8.51 1.35 11.22
N LYS A 62 9.18 2.27 10.54
CA LYS A 62 10.34 3.04 11.03
C LYS A 62 10.07 4.51 10.74
N ILE A 63 10.89 5.39 11.30
CA ILE A 63 10.75 6.83 11.05
C ILE A 63 10.86 7.08 9.54
N GLY A 64 9.75 7.49 8.93
CA GLY A 64 9.67 7.80 7.51
C GLY A 64 9.62 6.58 6.58
N GLU A 65 9.45 5.36 7.08
CA GLU A 65 9.42 4.15 6.26
C GLU A 65 8.35 3.16 6.74
N ALA A 66 7.71 2.45 5.81
CA ALA A 66 6.88 1.30 6.12
C ALA A 66 7.14 0.15 5.15
N THR A 67 7.09 -1.07 5.70
CA THR A 67 7.07 -2.31 4.93
C THR A 67 5.65 -2.86 4.93
N VAL A 68 5.09 -3.06 3.74
CA VAL A 68 3.71 -3.51 3.53
C VAL A 68 3.73 -4.84 2.78
N GLN A 69 3.03 -5.84 3.28
CA GLN A 69 2.71 -7.05 2.55
C GLN A 69 1.49 -6.81 1.66
N ILE A 70 1.65 -6.93 0.35
CA ILE A 70 0.55 -6.94 -0.62
C ILE A 70 -0.19 -8.28 -0.48
N LEU A 71 -1.49 -8.22 -0.22
CA LEU A 71 -2.36 -9.38 -0.14
C LEU A 71 -2.98 -9.67 -1.53
N GLY A 72 -3.07 -10.95 -1.88
CA GLY A 72 -3.62 -11.45 -3.14
C GLY A 72 -3.92 -12.94 -3.03
N GLU A 73 -4.57 -13.53 -4.03
CA GLU A 73 -5.10 -14.92 -3.96
C GLU A 73 -4.05 -16.01 -3.61
N ARG A 74 -2.75 -15.73 -3.79
CA ARG A 74 -1.64 -16.61 -3.38
C ARG A 74 -0.50 -15.88 -2.66
N ALA A 75 -0.67 -14.61 -2.31
CA ALA A 75 0.39 -13.84 -1.67
C ALA A 75 0.54 -14.26 -0.21
N GLY A 76 1.64 -14.95 0.11
CA GLY A 76 1.91 -15.48 1.45
C GLY A 76 1.70 -16.99 1.61
N LEU A 77 1.44 -17.74 0.52
CA LEU A 77 1.53 -19.19 0.54
C LEU A 77 2.96 -19.61 0.17
N GLU A 78 3.79 -19.84 1.19
CA GLU A 78 4.97 -20.69 1.05
C GLU A 78 4.59 -22.09 1.54
N THR A 79 4.88 -23.11 0.75
CA THR A 79 4.96 -24.48 1.27
C THR A 79 6.25 -24.59 2.07
N ASP A 80 6.19 -25.16 3.27
CA ASP A 80 7.37 -25.67 3.99
C ASP A 80 8.19 -26.62 3.10
#